data_AF-A0AAU6WLK2-F1
#
_entry.id   AF-A0AAU6WLK2-F1
#
_cell.length_a   1.000
_cell.length_b   1.000
_cell.length_c   1.000
_cell.angle_alpha   90.00
_cell.angle_beta   90.00
_cell.angle_gamma   90.00
#
_symmetry.space_group_name_H-M   'P 1'
#
loop_
_entity.id
_entity.type
_entity.pdbx_description
1 polymer ?
#
loop_
_entity_poly.entity_id
_entity_poly.type
_entity_poly.pdbx_seq_one_letter_code
_entity_poly.pdbx_strand_id
1 'polypeptide(L)'
;MNLYSDAFTISDEVWDSAKQEVKNKFHSSNKLEICINIIKEFEAINTKRKYKSDLDAFIRESKLEDFFNTNGETVFVSTIHKSKGREFDNVFMLLENFSLSTDEAKRQLYVAMTRAKNNLTIHTDAPFLDHFFIENLIRIHNKETYSQPDELAMHLTYQDVYLDFFLNSQHLIPGLICGDLLIFHGNICMNSRHQPVLQFSQRFIEKIETLKQQSYELKTVKVNFIVYWMKENTNQEIKIILPEVCFKKTDASTAG
;
A
#
# COMPACT_ATOMS: atom_id res chain seq x y z
N MET A 1 -43.02 14.08 -21.40
CA MET A 1 -42.97 14.57 -20.01
C MET A 1 -42.08 13.61 -19.23
N ASN A 2 -41.01 14.13 -18.63
CA ASN A 2 -39.83 13.44 -18.11
C ASN A 2 -40.13 12.32 -17.11
N LEU A 3 -39.69 11.11 -17.42
CA LEU A 3 -39.40 10.04 -16.47
C LEU A 3 -38.14 9.36 -17.02
N TYR A 4 -37.04 9.33 -16.26
CA TYR A 4 -35.79 8.56 -16.43
C TYR A 4 -34.48 9.35 -16.23
N SER A 5 -34.45 10.69 -16.17
CA SER A 5 -33.18 11.42 -15.97
C SER A 5 -32.68 11.48 -14.52
N ASP A 6 -33.58 11.38 -13.53
CA ASP A 6 -33.22 11.65 -12.13
C ASP A 6 -32.78 10.39 -11.35
N ALA A 7 -32.87 9.20 -11.96
CA ALA A 7 -32.44 7.94 -11.32
C ALA A 7 -30.91 7.77 -11.24
N PHE A 8 -30.15 8.56 -12.00
CA PHE A 8 -28.70 8.43 -12.14
C PHE A 8 -27.90 9.58 -11.50
N THR A 9 -28.59 10.67 -11.14
CA THR A 9 -28.02 11.85 -10.50
C THR A 9 -28.14 11.76 -8.98
N ILE A 10 -27.08 12.12 -8.27
CA ILE A 10 -27.05 12.16 -6.81
C ILE A 10 -27.35 13.59 -6.37
N SER A 11 -28.38 13.78 -5.54
CA SER A 11 -28.66 15.09 -4.95
C SER A 11 -27.59 15.46 -3.92
N ASP A 12 -27.39 16.77 -3.71
CA ASP A 12 -26.40 17.24 -2.74
C ASP A 12 -26.71 16.76 -1.32
N GLU A 13 -28.00 16.69 -0.95
CA GLU A 13 -28.44 16.16 0.35
C GLU A 13 -28.05 14.69 0.55
N VAL A 14 -28.29 13.83 -0.45
CA VAL A 14 -27.93 12.40 -0.39
C VAL A 14 -26.41 12.25 -0.36
N TRP A 15 -25.69 13.05 -1.15
CA TRP A 15 -24.24 13.05 -1.20
C TRP A 15 -23.62 13.45 0.13
N ASP A 16 -24.06 14.56 0.72
CA ASP A 16 -23.56 15.06 1.99
C ASP A 16 -23.88 14.09 3.13
N SER A 17 -25.09 13.52 3.15
CA SER A 17 -25.46 12.48 4.12
C SER A 17 -24.55 11.26 4.02
N ALA A 18 -24.32 10.74 2.80
CA ALA A 18 -23.45 9.58 2.57
C ALA A 18 -21.99 9.86 3.00
N LYS A 19 -21.46 11.06 2.74
CA LYS A 19 -20.13 11.47 3.23
C LYS A 19 -20.03 11.43 4.75
N GLN A 20 -21.07 11.91 5.45
CA GLN A 20 -21.10 11.85 6.92
C GLN A 20 -21.20 10.41 7.41
N GLU A 21 -21.99 9.57 6.75
CA GLU A 21 -22.08 8.15 7.08
C GLU A 21 -20.72 7.45 6.96
N VAL A 22 -19.97 7.71 5.87
CA VAL A 22 -18.60 7.17 5.68
C VAL A 22 -17.68 7.62 6.82
N LYS A 23 -17.69 8.91 7.16
CA LYS A 23 -16.86 9.45 8.26
C LYS A 23 -17.21 8.81 9.59
N ASN A 24 -18.50 8.68 9.90
CA ASN A 24 -18.96 8.12 11.18
C ASN A 24 -18.63 6.63 11.27
N LYS A 25 -18.93 5.87 10.21
CA LYS A 25 -18.72 4.43 10.16
C LYS A 25 -17.24 4.05 10.23
N PHE A 26 -16.38 4.82 9.59
CA PHE A 26 -14.94 4.54 9.50
C PHE A 26 -14.09 5.54 10.28
N HIS A 27 -14.64 6.19 11.31
CA HIS A 27 -13.94 7.24 12.07
C HIS A 27 -12.61 6.77 12.68
N SER A 28 -12.51 5.48 13.06
CA SER A 28 -11.31 4.86 13.60
C SER A 28 -10.38 4.26 12.52
N SER A 29 -10.75 4.36 11.25
CA SER A 29 -9.98 3.77 10.14
C SER A 29 -8.73 4.58 9.84
N ASN A 30 -7.58 3.91 9.80
CA ASN A 30 -6.34 4.54 9.34
C ASN A 30 -6.32 4.81 7.82
N LYS A 31 -7.37 4.44 7.09
CA LYS A 31 -7.56 4.75 5.65
C LYS A 31 -8.68 5.78 5.42
N LEU A 32 -9.29 6.35 6.46
CA LEU A 32 -10.39 7.29 6.27
C LEU A 32 -9.95 8.54 5.49
N GLU A 33 -8.75 9.06 5.78
CA GLU A 33 -8.24 10.26 5.11
C GLU A 33 -8.16 10.09 3.59
N ILE A 34 -7.63 8.96 3.12
CA ILE A 34 -7.54 8.71 1.68
C ILE A 34 -8.92 8.57 1.02
N CYS A 35 -9.89 7.96 1.70
CA CYS A 35 -11.28 7.93 1.22
C CYS A 35 -11.88 9.34 1.12
N ILE A 36 -11.59 10.22 2.08
CA ILE A 36 -12.04 11.62 2.06
C ILE A 36 -11.38 12.37 0.89
N ASN A 37 -10.11 12.13 0.59
CA ASN A 37 -9.43 12.77 -0.53
C ASN A 37 -10.02 12.36 -1.89
N ILE A 38 -10.32 11.07 -2.09
CA ILE A 38 -11.03 10.56 -3.29
C ILE A 38 -12.35 11.31 -3.49
N ILE A 39 -13.13 11.45 -2.41
CA ILE A 39 -14.42 12.14 -2.45
C ILE A 39 -14.24 13.63 -2.83
N LYS A 40 -13.27 14.31 -2.22
CA LYS A 40 -12.99 15.73 -2.49
C LYS A 40 -12.55 15.97 -3.93
N GLU A 41 -11.68 15.12 -4.47
CA GLU A 41 -11.23 15.25 -5.86
C GLU A 41 -12.38 15.00 -6.84
N PHE A 42 -13.21 14.00 -6.58
CA PHE A 42 -14.41 13.77 -7.37
C PHE A 42 -15.35 15.00 -7.36
N GLU A 43 -15.55 15.64 -6.21
CA GLU A 43 -16.34 16.87 -6.08
C GLU A 43 -15.76 18.04 -6.87
N ALA A 44 -14.44 18.20 -6.86
CA ALA A 44 -13.74 19.27 -7.57
C ALA A 44 -13.89 19.14 -9.10
N ILE A 45 -13.96 17.92 -9.61
CA ILE A 45 -14.17 17.63 -11.04
C ILE A 45 -15.66 17.74 -11.41
N ASN A 46 -16.57 17.39 -10.48
CA ASN A 46 -18.02 17.27 -10.73
C ASN A 46 -18.84 18.32 -9.95
N THR A 47 -18.63 19.60 -10.27
CA THR A 47 -19.22 20.73 -9.53
C THR A 47 -20.71 20.98 -9.81
N LYS A 48 -21.21 20.61 -11.00
CA LYS A 48 -22.59 20.93 -11.42
C LYS A 48 -23.60 19.83 -11.11
N ARG A 49 -23.24 18.59 -11.41
CA ARG A 49 -24.07 17.39 -11.17
C ARG A 49 -23.15 16.22 -10.86
N LYS A 50 -23.59 15.38 -9.93
CA LYS A 50 -22.88 14.16 -9.55
C LYS A 50 -23.66 12.97 -10.10
N TYR A 51 -23.01 12.11 -10.89
CA TYR A 51 -23.64 10.90 -11.41
C TYR A 51 -23.03 9.66 -10.74
N LYS A 52 -23.87 8.65 -10.49
CA LYS A 52 -23.41 7.39 -9.90
C LYS A 52 -22.43 6.64 -10.81
N SER A 53 -22.66 6.67 -12.13
CA SER A 53 -21.76 6.09 -13.13
C SER A 53 -20.38 6.75 -13.11
N ASP A 54 -20.35 8.07 -13.01
CA ASP A 54 -19.12 8.84 -13.05
C ASP A 54 -18.29 8.58 -11.79
N LEU A 55 -18.94 8.42 -10.64
CA LEU A 55 -18.28 8.01 -9.41
C LEU A 55 -17.68 6.60 -9.52
N ASP A 56 -18.43 5.63 -10.03
CA ASP A 56 -17.94 4.25 -10.19
C ASP A 56 -16.76 4.19 -11.18
N ALA A 57 -16.86 4.88 -12.32
CA ALA A 57 -15.78 4.99 -13.28
C ALA A 57 -14.55 5.68 -12.66
N PHE A 58 -14.75 6.81 -11.98
CA PHE A 58 -13.68 7.54 -11.29
C PHE A 58 -12.93 6.65 -10.30
N ILE A 59 -13.64 5.92 -9.43
CA ILE A 59 -13.01 5.03 -8.44
C ILE A 59 -12.28 3.87 -9.11
N ARG A 60 -12.82 3.29 -10.19
CA ARG A 60 -12.20 2.16 -10.90
C ARG A 60 -10.95 2.55 -11.68
N GLU A 61 -10.95 3.75 -12.27
CA GLU A 61 -9.87 4.22 -13.14
C GLU A 61 -8.74 4.89 -12.34
N SER A 62 -9.05 5.39 -11.15
CA SER A 62 -8.05 6.06 -10.29
C SER A 62 -7.17 5.06 -9.55
N LYS A 63 -5.93 5.46 -9.25
CA LYS A 63 -5.05 4.69 -8.39
C LYS A 63 -5.07 5.25 -6.99
N LEU A 64 -5.06 4.36 -5.99
CA LEU A 64 -5.02 4.77 -4.59
C LEU A 64 -3.80 5.68 -4.29
N GLU A 65 -2.68 5.48 -4.99
CA GLU A 65 -1.47 6.31 -4.86
C GLU A 65 -1.64 7.78 -5.30
N ASP A 66 -2.70 8.11 -6.03
CA ASP A 66 -2.98 9.48 -6.51
C ASP A 66 -3.56 10.37 -5.40
N PHE A 67 -4.15 9.76 -4.36
CA PHE A 67 -4.92 10.46 -3.32
C PHE A 67 -4.19 10.62 -1.99
N PHE A 68 -2.90 10.26 -1.93
CA PHE A 68 -2.07 10.60 -0.78
C PHE A 68 -1.73 12.10 -0.83
N ASN A 69 -2.07 12.81 0.25
CA ASN A 69 -1.84 14.25 0.34
C ASN A 69 -0.35 14.59 0.15
N THR A 70 -0.08 15.62 -0.65
CA THR A 70 1.24 16.24 -0.83
C THR A 70 1.58 17.24 0.29
N ASN A 71 0.69 17.43 1.26
CA ASN A 71 0.82 18.44 2.32
C ASN A 71 1.77 18.04 3.48
N GLY A 72 2.50 16.93 3.33
CA GLY A 72 3.58 16.53 4.23
C GLY A 72 4.91 16.43 3.48
N GLU A 73 6.02 16.27 4.20
CA GLU A 73 7.30 15.78 3.67
C GLU A 73 7.13 14.32 3.21
N THR A 74 6.29 14.11 2.20
CA THR A 74 5.89 12.77 1.73
C THR A 74 6.99 12.24 0.81
N VAL A 75 7.73 11.25 1.30
CA VAL A 75 8.70 10.50 0.47
C VAL A 75 7.92 9.49 -0.38
N PHE A 76 7.94 9.66 -1.70
CA PHE A 76 7.33 8.72 -2.64
C PHE A 76 8.33 7.64 -3.05
N VAL A 77 8.05 6.39 -2.64
CA VAL A 77 8.83 5.23 -3.06
C VAL A 77 8.08 4.52 -4.19
N SER A 78 8.67 4.46 -5.38
CA SER A 78 8.07 3.80 -6.54
C SER A 78 9.13 3.20 -7.46
N THR A 79 8.72 2.28 -8.33
CA THR A 79 9.59 1.83 -9.41
C THR A 79 9.73 2.92 -10.47
N ILE A 80 10.86 2.95 -11.19
CA ILE A 80 11.11 3.89 -12.29
C ILE A 80 9.96 3.91 -13.32
N HIS A 81 9.31 2.77 -13.53
CA HIS A 81 8.19 2.65 -14.46
C HIS A 81 6.96 3.44 -14.02
N LYS A 82 6.70 3.52 -12.71
CA LYS A 82 5.53 4.21 -12.12
C LYS A 82 5.72 5.71 -11.97
N SER A 83 6.95 6.22 -12.02
CA SER A 83 7.24 7.66 -11.89
C SER A 83 7.10 8.46 -13.20
N LYS A 84 6.79 7.79 -14.33
CA LYS A 84 6.61 8.45 -15.64
C LYS A 84 5.51 9.51 -15.57
N GLY A 85 5.81 10.71 -16.07
CA GLY A 85 4.87 11.84 -16.12
C GLY A 85 4.81 12.67 -14.83
N ARG A 86 5.58 12.30 -13.80
CA ARG A 86 5.77 13.11 -12.58
C ARG A 86 7.17 13.71 -12.56
N GLU A 87 7.35 14.78 -11.80
CA GLU A 87 8.64 15.42 -11.52
C GLU A 87 8.71 15.76 -10.03
N PHE A 88 9.91 15.70 -9.47
CA PHE A 88 10.16 15.89 -8.03
C PHE A 88 11.35 16.83 -7.82
N ASP A 89 11.31 17.63 -6.75
CA ASP A 89 12.42 18.51 -6.40
C ASP A 89 13.70 17.71 -6.09
N ASN A 90 13.56 16.61 -5.36
CA ASN A 90 14.65 15.72 -4.96
C ASN A 90 14.32 14.28 -5.38
N VAL A 91 15.26 13.61 -6.05
CA VAL A 91 15.13 12.20 -6.46
C VAL A 91 16.27 11.40 -5.87
N PHE A 92 15.93 10.30 -5.22
CA PHE A 92 16.87 9.29 -4.75
C PHE A 92 16.64 8.01 -5.54
N MET A 93 17.66 7.52 -6.23
CA MET A 93 17.62 6.29 -7.01
C MET A 93 18.45 5.21 -6.31
N LEU A 94 17.88 4.02 -6.15
CA LEU A 94 18.60 2.83 -5.71
C LEU A 94 18.71 1.85 -6.88
N LEU A 95 19.93 1.67 -7.37
CA LEU A 95 20.29 0.86 -8.53
C LEU A 95 21.19 -0.30 -8.08
N GLU A 96 20.58 -1.30 -7.49
CA GLU A 96 21.24 -2.55 -7.08
C GLU A 96 21.29 -3.53 -8.25
N ASN A 97 22.48 -4.06 -8.56
CA ASN A 97 22.73 -4.97 -9.67
C ASN A 97 22.20 -4.49 -11.04
N PHE A 98 22.15 -3.16 -11.25
CA PHE A 98 21.57 -2.58 -12.45
C PHE A 98 22.55 -2.63 -13.64
N SER A 99 22.10 -3.21 -14.76
CA SER A 99 22.91 -3.37 -15.96
C SER A 99 22.44 -2.48 -17.11
N LEU A 100 23.37 -1.78 -17.75
CA LEU A 100 23.14 -0.96 -18.95
C LEU A 100 23.30 -1.75 -20.26
N SER A 101 23.13 -3.08 -20.22
CA SER A 101 23.31 -3.96 -21.39
C SER A 101 22.28 -3.72 -22.50
N THR A 102 21.09 -3.23 -22.16
CA THR A 102 20.00 -2.98 -23.13
C THR A 102 19.70 -1.51 -23.28
N ASP A 103 19.25 -1.11 -24.47
CA ASP A 103 18.80 0.27 -24.72
C ASP A 103 17.55 0.63 -23.90
N GLU A 104 16.73 -0.37 -23.56
CA GLU A 104 15.61 -0.20 -22.65
C GLU A 104 16.09 0.22 -21.26
N ALA A 105 17.09 -0.46 -20.69
CA ALA A 105 17.65 -0.12 -19.37
C ALA A 105 18.27 1.28 -19.37
N LYS A 106 19.02 1.65 -20.42
CA LYS A 106 19.55 3.01 -20.58
C LYS A 106 18.45 4.06 -20.62
N ARG A 107 17.38 3.79 -21.38
CA ARG A 107 16.22 4.69 -21.48
C ARG A 107 15.49 4.80 -20.13
N GLN A 108 15.33 3.70 -19.40
CA GLN A 108 14.74 3.71 -18.07
C GLN A 108 15.55 4.58 -17.10
N LEU A 109 16.87 4.40 -17.06
CA LEU A 109 17.75 5.22 -16.22
C LEU A 109 17.66 6.70 -16.59
N TYR A 110 17.74 7.04 -17.89
CA TYR A 110 17.59 8.42 -18.36
C TYR A 110 16.26 9.05 -17.94
N VAL A 111 15.15 8.31 -18.12
CA VAL A 111 13.81 8.74 -17.71
C VAL A 111 13.73 8.97 -16.21
N ALA A 112 14.44 8.18 -15.39
CA ALA A 112 14.48 8.34 -13.94
C ALA A 112 15.30 9.56 -13.50
N MET A 113 16.49 9.76 -14.10
CA MET A 113 17.35 10.92 -13.80
C MET A 113 16.64 12.24 -14.11
N THR A 114 15.93 12.30 -15.23
CA THR A 114 15.16 13.49 -15.66
C THR A 114 13.89 13.76 -14.83
N ARG A 115 13.61 12.98 -13.79
CA ARG A 115 12.53 13.28 -12.83
C ARG A 115 12.94 14.33 -11.79
N ALA A 116 14.23 14.56 -11.59
CA ALA A 116 14.75 15.50 -10.62
C ALA A 116 14.75 16.92 -11.16
N LYS A 117 14.20 17.88 -10.40
CA LYS A 117 14.29 19.31 -10.70
C LYS A 117 15.53 19.96 -10.09
N ASN A 118 15.83 19.63 -8.83
CA ASN A 118 16.90 20.29 -8.07
C ASN A 118 18.03 19.32 -7.73
N ASN A 119 17.73 18.20 -7.04
CA ASN A 119 18.76 17.28 -6.55
C ASN A 119 18.51 15.86 -7.03
N LEU A 120 19.56 15.23 -7.55
CA LEU A 120 19.58 13.83 -7.96
C LEU A 120 20.65 13.08 -7.17
N THR A 121 20.23 12.11 -6.36
CA THR A 121 21.12 11.20 -5.63
C THR A 121 20.98 9.80 -6.22
N ILE A 122 22.10 9.18 -6.56
CA ILE A 122 22.13 7.83 -7.15
C ILE A 122 22.98 6.93 -6.25
N HIS A 123 22.34 5.94 -5.64
CA HIS A 123 22.97 4.84 -4.94
C HIS A 123 23.10 3.67 -5.92
N THR A 124 24.32 3.22 -6.19
CA THR A 124 24.58 2.09 -7.08
C THR A 124 25.80 1.31 -6.61
N ASP A 125 25.79 0.00 -6.88
CA ASP A 125 26.89 -0.93 -6.67
C ASP A 125 27.76 -1.12 -7.93
N ALA A 126 27.41 -0.46 -9.04
CA ALA A 126 28.07 -0.63 -10.33
C ALA A 126 28.84 0.63 -10.78
N PRO A 127 30.03 0.47 -11.42
CA PRO A 127 30.91 1.60 -11.76
C PRO A 127 30.52 2.32 -13.06
N PHE A 128 29.32 2.09 -13.61
CA PHE A 128 28.99 2.63 -14.94
C PHE A 128 28.86 4.15 -14.98
N LEU A 129 28.63 4.80 -13.83
CA LEU A 129 28.63 6.26 -13.72
C LEU A 129 30.03 6.82 -13.45
N ASP A 130 31.04 5.97 -13.25
CA ASP A 130 32.31 6.42 -12.68
C ASP A 130 33.09 7.37 -13.61
N HIS A 131 32.82 7.29 -14.90
CA HIS A 131 33.50 8.04 -15.95
C HIS A 131 32.91 9.45 -16.16
N PHE A 132 31.78 9.79 -15.54
CA PHE A 132 31.18 11.11 -15.64
C PHE A 132 31.81 12.08 -14.64
N PHE A 133 32.23 13.23 -15.15
CA PHE A 133 32.71 14.36 -14.37
C PHE A 133 31.91 15.59 -14.78
N ILE A 134 31.02 16.04 -13.89
CA ILE A 134 30.17 17.21 -14.10
C ILE A 134 30.33 18.15 -12.92
N GLU A 135 30.10 19.43 -13.15
CA GLU A 135 30.12 20.45 -12.11
C GLU A 135 29.09 20.11 -11.03
N ASN A 136 29.46 20.27 -9.75
CA ASN A 136 28.65 19.92 -8.57
C ASN A 136 28.38 18.42 -8.34
N LEU A 137 29.09 17.50 -9.02
CA LEU A 137 29.04 16.08 -8.69
C LEU A 137 29.78 15.80 -7.37
N ILE A 138 29.05 15.29 -6.38
CA ILE A 138 29.62 14.74 -5.15
C ILE A 138 29.61 13.21 -5.26
N ARG A 139 30.79 12.58 -5.21
CA ARG A 139 30.91 11.12 -5.20
C ARG A 139 31.31 10.64 -3.81
N ILE A 140 30.54 9.68 -3.29
CA ILE A 140 30.77 9.06 -1.99
C ILE A 140 30.96 7.56 -2.20
N HIS A 141 32.14 7.05 -1.87
CA HIS A 141 32.38 5.60 -1.83
C HIS A 141 32.06 5.09 -0.43
N ASN A 142 30.88 4.46 -0.31
CA ASN A 142 30.42 3.92 0.95
C ASN A 142 30.77 2.43 1.06
N LYS A 143 31.57 2.07 2.08
CA LYS A 143 31.94 0.69 2.42
C LYS A 143 31.38 0.26 3.77
N GLU A 144 30.48 1.06 4.35
CA GLU A 144 29.86 0.74 5.62
C GLU A 144 28.98 -0.50 5.48
N THR A 145 29.02 -1.36 6.49
CA THR A 145 28.08 -2.47 6.61
C THR A 145 26.89 -1.99 7.42
N TYR A 146 25.75 -1.82 6.76
CA TYR A 146 24.50 -1.45 7.44
C TYR A 146 23.94 -2.66 8.17
N SER A 147 23.68 -2.51 9.47
CA SER A 147 22.95 -3.51 10.23
C SER A 147 21.52 -3.64 9.70
N GLN A 148 20.96 -4.84 9.78
CA GLN A 148 19.56 -5.03 9.47
C GLN A 148 18.67 -4.17 10.40
N PRO A 149 17.53 -3.66 9.91
CA PRO A 149 16.68 -2.72 10.65
C PRO A 149 16.08 -3.37 11.89
N ASP A 150 15.78 -2.57 12.91
CA ASP A 150 15.20 -3.08 14.16
C ASP A 150 13.75 -3.53 13.98
N GLU A 151 13.05 -2.98 12.98
CA GLU A 151 11.66 -3.30 12.67
C GLU A 151 11.46 -3.56 11.17
N LEU A 152 10.61 -4.53 10.86
CA LEU A 152 10.23 -4.90 9.49
C LEU A 152 8.70 -4.89 9.38
N ALA A 153 8.15 -3.97 8.61
CA ALA A 153 6.75 -3.96 8.24
C ALA A 153 6.53 -4.67 6.90
N MET A 154 5.52 -5.53 6.81
CA MET A 154 5.14 -6.21 5.57
C MET A 154 3.63 -6.09 5.33
N HIS A 155 3.26 -5.70 4.11
CA HIS A 155 1.88 -5.75 3.63
C HIS A 155 1.64 -7.11 2.98
N LEU A 156 0.78 -7.92 3.59
CA LEU A 156 0.49 -9.26 3.09
C LEU A 156 -0.51 -9.23 1.94
N THR A 157 -0.39 -10.22 1.05
CA THR A 157 -1.23 -10.38 -0.13
C THR A 157 -2.14 -11.61 0.00
N TYR A 158 -2.99 -11.85 -0.98
CA TYR A 158 -3.86 -13.05 -1.02
C TYR A 158 -3.07 -14.37 -1.00
N GLN A 159 -1.79 -14.35 -1.37
CA GLN A 159 -0.91 -15.53 -1.33
C GLN A 159 -0.36 -15.83 0.07
N ASP A 160 -0.46 -14.87 0.99
CA ASP A 160 0.08 -14.95 2.36
C ASP A 160 -0.98 -15.33 3.40
N VAL A 161 -2.23 -15.48 2.97
CA VAL A 161 -3.39 -15.85 3.80
C VAL A 161 -4.06 -17.10 3.26
N TYR A 162 -4.70 -17.88 4.15
CA TYR A 162 -5.47 -19.04 3.73
C TYR A 162 -6.87 -18.60 3.29
N LEU A 163 -7.10 -18.55 1.98
CA LEU A 163 -8.32 -17.95 1.39
C LEU A 163 -9.61 -18.68 1.77
N ASP A 164 -9.59 -20.01 1.82
CA ASP A 164 -10.78 -20.80 2.17
C ASP A 164 -11.19 -20.64 3.65
N PHE A 165 -10.27 -20.17 4.52
CA PHE A 165 -10.60 -19.83 5.90
C PHE A 165 -11.74 -18.80 5.97
N PHE A 166 -11.73 -17.84 5.05
CA PHE A 166 -12.69 -16.74 5.05
C PHE A 166 -14.12 -17.18 4.73
N LEU A 167 -14.32 -18.36 4.14
CA LEU A 167 -15.66 -18.91 3.87
C LEU A 167 -16.47 -19.07 5.17
N ASN A 168 -15.79 -19.45 6.26
CA ASN A 168 -16.44 -19.67 7.56
C ASN A 168 -16.51 -18.40 8.41
N SER A 169 -15.71 -17.37 8.11
CA SER A 169 -15.62 -16.13 8.90
C SER A 169 -16.32 -14.92 8.26
N GLN A 170 -17.04 -15.08 7.14
CA GLN A 170 -17.74 -13.98 6.44
C GLN A 170 -18.66 -13.14 7.35
N HIS A 171 -19.29 -13.75 8.34
CA HIS A 171 -20.19 -13.06 9.28
C HIS A 171 -19.44 -12.16 10.29
N LEU A 172 -18.13 -12.37 10.48
CA LEU A 172 -17.29 -11.63 11.42
C LEU A 172 -16.60 -10.42 10.78
N ILE A 173 -16.25 -10.53 9.49
CA ILE A 173 -15.50 -9.51 8.75
C ILE A 173 -16.18 -8.13 8.71
N PRO A 174 -17.52 -8.00 8.56
CA PRO A 174 -18.19 -6.70 8.52
C PRO A 174 -18.01 -5.84 9.79
N GLY A 175 -17.63 -6.46 10.92
CA GLY A 175 -17.35 -5.76 12.16
C GLY A 175 -15.91 -5.24 12.29
N LEU A 176 -15.07 -5.45 11.28
CA LEU A 176 -13.67 -5.01 11.27
C LEU A 176 -13.48 -3.77 10.39
N ILE A 177 -12.51 -2.95 10.77
CA ILE A 177 -12.12 -1.72 10.10
C ILE A 177 -10.60 -1.74 9.84
N CYS A 178 -10.15 -1.09 8.76
CA CYS A 178 -8.72 -0.94 8.49
C CYS A 178 -8.02 -0.19 9.65
N GLY A 179 -6.93 -0.76 10.15
CA GLY A 179 -6.25 -0.29 11.34
C GLY A 179 -6.54 -1.12 12.60
N ASP A 180 -7.59 -1.94 12.61
CA ASP A 180 -7.89 -2.82 13.74
C ASP A 180 -6.73 -3.79 14.01
N LEU A 181 -6.31 -3.87 15.27
CA LEU A 181 -5.32 -4.84 15.72
C LEU A 181 -5.96 -6.23 15.84
N LEU A 182 -5.22 -7.24 15.39
CA LEU A 182 -5.59 -8.63 15.50
C LEU A 182 -4.70 -9.33 16.53
N ILE A 183 -5.34 -10.16 17.36
CA ILE A 183 -4.66 -11.04 18.31
C ILE A 183 -4.24 -12.29 17.53
N PHE A 184 -2.97 -12.67 17.54
CA PHE A 184 -2.48 -13.83 16.80
C PHE A 184 -1.93 -14.90 17.74
N HIS A 185 -2.24 -16.17 17.42
CA HIS A 185 -1.68 -17.35 18.07
C HIS A 185 -1.32 -18.38 17.01
N GLY A 186 -0.03 -18.69 16.88
CA GLY A 186 0.48 -19.52 15.80
C GLY A 186 0.13 -18.91 14.44
N ASN A 187 -0.68 -19.59 13.65
CA ASN A 187 -1.13 -19.14 12.33
C ASN A 187 -2.52 -18.50 12.30
N ILE A 188 -3.26 -18.46 13.43
CA ILE A 188 -4.62 -17.93 13.49
C ILE A 188 -4.58 -16.50 14.06
N CYS A 189 -5.29 -15.59 13.41
CA CYS A 189 -5.52 -14.23 13.84
C CYS A 189 -7.00 -14.03 14.20
N MET A 190 -7.24 -13.37 15.33
CA MET A 190 -8.54 -13.16 15.93
C MET A 190 -8.84 -11.68 16.12
N ASN A 191 -10.13 -11.35 16.13
CA ASN A 191 -10.57 -10.02 16.53
C ASN A 191 -10.46 -9.81 18.06
N SER A 192 -10.80 -8.61 18.54
CA SER A 192 -10.81 -8.26 19.96
C SER A 192 -11.76 -9.11 20.84
N ARG A 193 -12.68 -9.86 20.22
CA ARG A 193 -13.61 -10.79 20.89
C ARG A 193 -13.11 -12.24 20.87
N HIS A 194 -11.83 -12.46 20.54
CA HIS A 194 -11.22 -13.79 20.40
C HIS A 194 -11.90 -14.69 19.34
N GLN A 195 -12.58 -14.11 18.36
CA GLN A 195 -13.17 -14.87 17.26
C GLN A 195 -12.16 -14.91 16.10
N PRO A 196 -11.92 -16.09 15.51
CA PRO A 196 -10.89 -16.24 14.48
C PRO A 196 -11.39 -15.68 13.14
N VAL A 197 -10.64 -14.75 12.57
CA VAL A 197 -11.04 -13.96 11.39
C VAL A 197 -10.10 -14.13 10.21
N LEU A 198 -8.85 -14.52 10.45
CA LEU A 198 -7.83 -14.73 9.43
C LEU A 198 -6.92 -15.89 9.85
N GLN A 199 -6.43 -16.64 8.87
CA GLN A 199 -5.36 -17.61 9.05
C GLN A 199 -4.25 -17.35 8.02
N PHE A 200 -2.99 -17.42 8.44
CA PHE A 200 -1.85 -17.30 7.54
C PHE A 200 -1.71 -18.50 6.62
N SER A 201 -1.22 -18.28 5.40
CA SER A 201 -0.89 -19.37 4.49
C SER A 201 0.37 -20.11 4.97
N GLN A 202 0.53 -21.36 4.53
CA GLN A 202 1.73 -22.15 4.86
C GLN A 202 3.02 -21.44 4.40
N ARG A 203 2.99 -20.82 3.23
CA ARG A 203 4.09 -20.01 2.70
C ARG A 203 4.49 -18.88 3.65
N PHE A 204 3.51 -18.18 4.22
CA PHE A 204 3.81 -17.07 5.12
C PHE A 204 4.31 -17.57 6.48
N ILE A 205 3.84 -18.72 6.96
CA ILE A 205 4.39 -19.38 8.16
C ILE A 205 5.86 -19.73 7.98
N GLU A 206 6.24 -20.30 6.84
CA GLU A 206 7.65 -20.58 6.51
C GLU A 206 8.51 -19.31 6.50
N LYS A 207 7.94 -18.20 6.01
CA LYS A 207 8.59 -16.88 6.05
C LYS A 207 8.76 -16.36 7.48
N ILE A 208 7.76 -16.54 8.36
CA ILE A 208 7.87 -16.20 9.79
C ILE A 208 9.02 -16.99 10.42
N GLU A 209 9.11 -18.30 10.19
CA GLU A 209 10.18 -19.14 10.76
C GLU A 209 11.56 -18.74 10.22
N THR A 210 11.67 -18.38 8.95
CA THR A 210 12.91 -17.84 8.37
C THR A 210 13.33 -16.54 9.06
N LEU A 211 12.38 -15.62 9.29
CA LEU A 211 12.65 -14.36 10.00
C LEU A 211 13.02 -14.60 11.47
N LYS A 212 12.42 -15.60 12.11
CA LYS A 212 12.76 -16.00 13.47
C LYS A 212 14.20 -16.50 13.60
N GLN A 213 14.70 -17.23 12.60
CA GLN A 213 16.13 -17.62 12.53
C GLN A 213 17.05 -16.41 12.38
N GLN A 214 16.55 -15.29 11.83
CA GLN A 214 17.25 -14.01 11.71
C GLN A 214 17.01 -13.08 12.92
N SER A 215 16.52 -13.63 14.04
CA SER A 215 16.22 -12.89 15.28
C SER A 215 15.10 -11.84 15.13
N TYR A 216 14.13 -12.06 14.24
CA TYR A 216 12.91 -11.27 14.16
C TYR A 216 11.72 -12.01 14.72
N GLU A 217 10.95 -11.34 15.56
CA GLU A 217 9.70 -11.86 16.10
C GLU A 217 8.52 -11.04 15.59
N LEU A 218 7.46 -11.73 15.16
CA LEU A 218 6.19 -11.08 14.80
C LEU A 218 5.62 -10.40 16.05
N LYS A 219 5.41 -9.09 16.00
CA LYS A 219 4.90 -8.29 17.13
C LYS A 219 3.48 -7.84 16.95
N THR A 220 3.11 -7.41 15.75
CA THR A 220 1.77 -6.89 15.49
C THR A 220 1.21 -7.41 14.19
N VAL A 221 -0.10 -7.60 14.17
CA VAL A 221 -0.90 -7.90 12.99
C VAL A 221 -2.05 -6.91 13.02
N LYS A 222 -2.27 -6.16 11.94
CA LYS A 222 -3.39 -5.23 11.81
C LYS A 222 -4.09 -5.44 10.49
N VAL A 223 -5.39 -5.14 10.44
CA VAL A 223 -6.16 -5.11 9.20
C VAL A 223 -5.61 -3.97 8.33
N ASN A 224 -5.01 -4.27 7.18
CA ASN A 224 -4.57 -3.22 6.24
C ASN A 224 -5.68 -2.93 5.22
N PHE A 225 -6.20 -3.98 4.57
CA PHE A 225 -7.33 -3.90 3.66
C PHE A 225 -8.33 -5.04 3.88
N ILE A 226 -9.60 -4.75 3.62
CA ILE A 226 -10.66 -5.74 3.46
C ILE A 226 -11.12 -5.63 2.01
N VAL A 227 -10.96 -6.69 1.23
CA VAL A 227 -11.24 -6.68 -0.21
C VAL A 227 -12.19 -7.81 -0.59
N TYR A 228 -12.92 -7.62 -1.68
CA TYR A 228 -13.67 -8.69 -2.31
C TYR A 228 -12.72 -9.55 -3.15
N TRP A 229 -12.85 -10.87 -3.00
CA TRP A 229 -12.09 -11.86 -3.74
C TRP A 229 -13.04 -12.87 -4.36
N MET A 230 -12.88 -13.10 -5.66
CA MET A 230 -13.66 -14.07 -6.41
C MET A 230 -12.98 -15.43 -6.33
N LYS A 231 -13.66 -16.42 -5.76
CA LYS A 231 -13.14 -17.77 -5.70
C LYS A 231 -13.18 -18.43 -7.08
N GLU A 232 -12.02 -18.89 -7.51
CA GLU A 232 -11.87 -19.60 -8.78
C GLU A 232 -12.87 -20.76 -8.88
N ASN A 233 -13.47 -20.92 -10.06
CA ASN A 233 -14.37 -22.02 -10.40
C ASN A 233 -15.70 -22.10 -9.61
N THR A 234 -16.03 -21.11 -8.77
CA THR A 234 -17.27 -21.12 -7.99
C THR A 234 -18.17 -19.90 -8.22
N ASN A 235 -17.70 -18.88 -8.94
CA ASN A 235 -18.34 -17.56 -9.06
C ASN A 235 -18.79 -16.97 -7.70
N GLN A 236 -18.15 -17.41 -6.62
CA GLN A 236 -18.47 -16.98 -5.28
C GLN A 236 -17.54 -15.85 -4.89
N GLU A 237 -18.11 -14.66 -4.69
CA GLU A 237 -17.38 -13.51 -4.18
C GLU A 237 -17.45 -13.49 -2.64
N ILE A 238 -16.29 -13.39 -2.00
CA ILE A 238 -16.17 -13.33 -0.55
C ILE A 238 -15.27 -12.17 -0.12
N LYS A 239 -15.45 -11.67 1.10
CA LYS A 239 -14.52 -10.70 1.69
C LYS A 239 -13.33 -11.42 2.29
N ILE A 240 -12.14 -10.90 2.04
CA ILE A 240 -10.90 -11.37 2.65
C ILE A 240 -10.18 -10.21 3.34
N ILE A 241 -9.39 -10.55 4.35
CA ILE A 241 -8.54 -9.59 5.06
C ILE A 241 -7.11 -9.73 4.53
N LEU A 242 -6.54 -8.61 4.11
CA LEU A 242 -5.13 -8.47 3.80
C LEU A 242 -4.48 -7.70 4.96
N PRO A 243 -3.69 -8.36 5.83
CA PRO A 243 -3.13 -7.71 6.99
C PRO A 243 -1.80 -7.00 6.66
N GLU A 244 -1.45 -6.04 7.50
CA GLU A 244 -0.07 -5.61 7.67
C GLU A 244 0.47 -6.24 8.94
N VAL A 245 1.71 -6.69 8.88
CA VAL A 245 2.42 -7.33 9.99
C VAL A 245 3.70 -6.57 10.28
N CYS A 246 4.04 -6.41 11.55
CA CYS A 246 5.31 -5.84 11.98
C CYS A 246 6.11 -6.87 12.76
N PHE A 247 7.38 -7.02 12.39
CA PHE A 247 8.36 -7.81 13.10
C PHE A 247 9.34 -6.89 13.79
N LYS A 248 9.80 -7.30 14.97
CA LYS A 248 10.83 -6.59 15.72
C LYS A 248 12.00 -7.52 15.95
N LYS A 249 13.20 -6.97 15.79
CA LYS A 249 14.43 -7.66 16.12
C LYS A 249 14.47 -7.91 17.63
N THR A 250 14.70 -9.14 18.04
CA THR A 250 14.88 -9.49 19.44
C THR A 250 16.35 -9.31 19.79
N ASP A 251 16.64 -8.35 20.67
CA ASP A 251 17.96 -8.25 21.27
C ASP A 251 18.26 -9.52 22.06
N ALA A 252 19.49 -10.02 21.96
CA ALA A 252 19.92 -11.26 22.61
C ALA A 252 19.96 -11.19 24.16
N SER A 253 19.41 -10.13 24.77
CA SER A 253 19.55 -9.82 26.21
C SER A 253 18.34 -10.17 27.09
N THR A 254 17.31 -10.85 26.57
CA THR A 254 16.14 -11.28 27.39
C THR A 254 15.85 -12.78 27.36
N ALA A 255 16.89 -13.60 27.19
CA ALA A 255 16.83 -15.01 27.57
C ALA A 255 17.70 -15.22 28.83
N GLY A 256 17.11 -14.91 29.99
CA GLY A 256 17.62 -15.27 31.32
C GLY A 256 16.72 -16.31 31.95
#